data_AF-K7NLT6-F1
#
_entry.id   AF-K7NLT6-F1
#
_cell.length_a   1.000
_cell.length_b   1.000
_cell.length_c   1.000
_cell.angle_alpha   90.00
_cell.angle_beta   90.00
_cell.angle_gamma   90.00
#
_symmetry.space_group_name_H-M   'P 1'
#
loop_
_entity.id
_entity.type
_entity.pdbx_description
1 polymer ?
#
loop_
_entity_poly.entity_id
_entity_poly.type
_entity_poly.pdbx_seq_one_letter_code
_entity_poly.pdbx_strand_id
1 'polypeptide(L)'
;YVIWVAKGIEENFGDEIVEKVKSYPAEKMIIHDTAVFGRPNVSKMTVEAVRRWGGEVVIVTSNPSGSRDVVNGCKAAGIPAFGPIWDS
;
A
#
# COMPACT_ATOMS: atom_id res chain seq x y z
N TYR A 1 0.49 4.70 9.03
CA TYR A 1 -0.67 4.32 8.20
C TYR A 1 -0.23 3.20 7.29
N VAL A 2 -1.05 2.18 7.05
CA VAL A 2 -0.70 1.03 6.20
C VAL A 2 -1.70 0.91 5.05
N ILE A 3 -1.21 0.67 3.84
CA ILE A 3 -2.04 0.27 2.70
C ILE A 3 -1.54 -1.09 2.24
N TRP A 4 -2.33 -2.12 2.47
CA TRP A 4 -2.03 -3.48 2.05
C TRP A 4 -2.96 -3.89 0.92
N VAL A 5 -2.39 -4.07 -0.27
CA VAL A 5 -3.12 -4.51 -1.46
C VAL A 5 -2.49 -5.81 -1.94
N ALA A 6 -3.25 -6.90 -1.89
CA ALA A 6 -2.80 -8.22 -2.35
C ALA A 6 -3.98 -9.06 -2.84
N LYS A 7 -3.71 -10.18 -3.51
CA LYS A 7 -4.73 -11.12 -3.99
C LYS A 7 -4.91 -12.22 -2.95
N GLY A 8 -6.14 -12.55 -2.56
CA GLY A 8 -6.45 -13.66 -1.64
C GLY A 8 -5.65 -13.53 -0.35
N ILE A 9 -5.93 -12.49 0.43
CA ILE A 9 -5.08 -12.09 1.56
C ILE A 9 -5.05 -13.18 2.63
N GLU A 10 -6.20 -13.71 3.03
CA GLU A 10 -6.27 -14.77 4.03
C GLU A 10 -5.64 -16.06 3.48
N GLU A 11 -5.91 -16.42 2.22
CA GLU A 11 -5.36 -17.64 1.62
C GLU A 11 -3.84 -17.62 1.42
N ASN A 12 -3.24 -16.46 1.09
CA ASN A 12 -1.81 -16.38 0.78
C ASN A 12 -0.93 -16.01 1.97
N PHE A 13 -1.49 -15.37 3.01
CA PHE A 13 -0.71 -14.89 4.16
C PHE A 13 -1.12 -15.56 5.48
N GLY A 14 -2.25 -16.27 5.51
CA GLY A 14 -2.73 -17.00 6.67
C GLY A 14 -3.30 -16.10 7.77
N ASP A 15 -4.10 -16.73 8.64
CA ASP A 15 -4.87 -16.02 9.67
C ASP A 15 -3.97 -15.31 10.68
N GLU A 16 -2.81 -15.89 11.04
CA GLU A 16 -1.89 -15.29 12.02
C GLU A 16 -1.43 -13.88 11.60
N ILE A 17 -1.00 -13.73 10.33
CA ILE A 17 -0.54 -12.43 9.81
C ILE A 17 -1.73 -11.48 9.69
N VAL A 18 -2.87 -11.96 9.19
CA VAL A 18 -4.06 -11.15 8.98
C VAL A 18 -4.62 -10.62 10.30
N GLU A 19 -4.72 -11.46 11.32
CA GLU A 19 -5.13 -11.07 12.67
C GLU A 19 -4.15 -10.08 13.29
N LYS A 20 -2.84 -10.30 13.10
CA LYS A 20 -1.83 -9.35 13.58
C LYS A 20 -1.99 -7.98 12.94
N VAL A 21 -2.26 -7.91 11.63
CA VAL A 21 -2.52 -6.64 10.94
C VAL A 21 -3.85 -6.03 11.39
N LYS A 22 -4.92 -6.83 11.51
CA LYS A 22 -6.25 -6.38 11.97
C LYS A 22 -6.25 -5.91 13.44
N SER A 23 -5.24 -6.26 14.24
CA SER A 23 -5.08 -5.77 15.62
C SER A 23 -4.70 -4.28 15.73
N TYR A 24 -4.23 -3.66 14.65
CA TYR A 24 -3.97 -2.21 14.62
C TYR A 24 -5.27 -1.42 14.43
N PRO A 25 -5.31 -0.10 14.76
CA PRO A 25 -6.51 0.71 14.58
C PRO A 25 -6.98 0.75 13.13
N ALA A 26 -8.25 0.41 12.90
CA ALA A 26 -8.83 0.26 11.56
C ALA A 26 -8.76 1.55 10.74
N GLU A 27 -8.87 2.71 11.39
CA GLU A 27 -8.75 4.02 10.75
C GLU A 27 -7.32 4.32 10.28
N LYS A 28 -6.31 3.58 10.74
CA LYS A 28 -4.91 3.74 10.34
C LYS A 28 -4.45 2.74 9.27
N MET A 29 -5.37 1.97 8.69
CA MET A 29 -5.04 1.00 7.65
C MET A 29 -6.08 0.92 6.54
N ILE A 30 -5.64 0.44 5.38
CA ILE A 30 -6.51 -0.06 4.31
C ILE A 30 -6.02 -1.47 3.98
N ILE A 31 -6.93 -2.44 4.02
CA ILE A 31 -6.70 -3.80 3.53
C ILE A 31 -7.59 -3.97 2.29
N HIS A 32 -6.98 -4.24 1.14
CA HIS A 32 -7.68 -4.38 -0.14
C HIS A 32 -7.35 -5.71 -0.79
N ASP A 33 -8.30 -6.64 -0.75
CA ASP A 33 -8.18 -7.91 -1.45
C ASP A 33 -8.57 -7.77 -2.92
N THR A 34 -7.60 -7.95 -3.82
CA THR A 34 -7.80 -7.86 -5.27
C THR A 34 -8.55 -9.05 -5.87
N ALA A 35 -8.66 -10.18 -5.18
CA ALA A 35 -9.51 -11.28 -5.60
C ALA A 35 -11.01 -10.94 -5.42
N VAL A 36 -11.33 -10.10 -4.43
CA VAL A 36 -12.70 -9.68 -4.11
C VAL A 36 -13.09 -8.39 -4.83
N PHE A 37 -12.21 -7.39 -4.80
CA PHE A 37 -12.52 -6.03 -5.25
C PHE A 37 -11.81 -5.63 -6.56
N GLY A 38 -11.03 -6.52 -7.16
CA GLY A 38 -10.17 -6.19 -8.29
C GLY A 38 -8.97 -5.33 -7.90
N ARG A 39 -8.09 -5.02 -8.87
CA ARG A 39 -6.88 -4.21 -8.61
C ARG A 39 -7.24 -2.71 -8.56
N PRO A 40 -6.98 -2.01 -7.44
CA PRO A 40 -7.25 -0.58 -7.35
C PRO A 40 -6.11 0.24 -7.93
N ASN A 41 -6.33 1.55 -8.07
CA ASN A 41 -5.24 2.50 -8.31
C ASN A 41 -4.52 2.80 -6.98
N VAL A 42 -3.54 1.96 -6.65
CA VAL A 42 -2.75 2.04 -5.40
C VAL A 42 -2.06 3.39 -5.26
N SER A 43 -1.55 3.95 -6.37
CA SER A 43 -0.86 5.24 -6.36
C SER A 43 -1.78 6.39 -5.90
N LYS A 44 -3.00 6.45 -6.43
CA LYS A 44 -4.02 7.42 -6.02
C LYS A 44 -4.40 7.23 -4.54
N MET A 45 -4.67 5.99 -4.12
CA MET A 45 -5.00 5.68 -2.73
C MET A 45 -3.90 6.14 -1.75
N THR A 46 -2.63 5.94 -2.12
CA THR A 46 -1.49 6.37 -1.31
C THR A 46 -1.45 7.88 -1.16
N VAL A 47 -1.58 8.65 -2.25
CA VAL A 47 -1.58 10.12 -2.20
C VAL A 47 -2.74 10.64 -1.35
N GLU A 48 -3.94 10.05 -1.48
CA GLU A 48 -5.11 10.42 -0.69
C GLU A 48 -4.91 10.12 0.80
N ALA A 49 -4.36 8.95 1.14
CA ALA A 49 -4.07 8.58 2.52
C ALA A 49 -3.03 9.52 3.16
N VAL A 50 -1.96 9.86 2.44
CA VAL A 50 -0.93 10.80 2.90
C VAL A 50 -1.54 12.17 3.19
N ARG A 51 -2.36 12.71 2.27
CA ARG A 51 -3.02 14.00 2.46
C ARG A 51 -4.01 14.00 3.62
N ARG A 52 -4.77 12.92 3.78
CA ARG A 52 -5.74 12.78 4.86
C ARG A 52 -5.09 12.70 6.24
N TRP A 53 -3.95 12.04 6.34
CA TRP A 53 -3.31 11.74 7.63
C TRP A 53 -2.04 12.55 7.91
N GLY A 54 -1.65 13.45 7.01
CA GLY A 54 -0.45 14.27 7.16
C GLY A 54 0.85 13.45 7.10
N GLY A 55 0.90 12.43 6.24
CA GLY A 55 2.12 11.62 6.08
C GLY A 55 3.28 12.44 5.51
N GLU A 56 4.46 12.32 6.10
CA GLU A 56 5.65 13.06 5.66
C GLU A 56 6.43 12.31 4.56
N VAL A 57 6.30 10.98 4.52
CA VAL A 57 7.01 10.10 3.60
C VAL A 57 6.19 8.84 3.30
N VAL A 58 6.36 8.32 2.09
CA VAL A 58 5.84 7.03 1.64
C VAL A 58 6.98 6.03 1.48
N ILE A 59 6.81 4.84 2.04
CA ILE A 59 7.64 3.68 1.74
C ILE A 59 6.76 2.64 1.06
N VAL A 60 7.15 2.18 -0.12
CA VAL A 60 6.42 1.16 -0.87
C VAL A 60 7.29 -0.09 -1.05
N THR A 61 6.73 -1.24 -0.73
CA THR A 61 7.32 -2.56 -1.01
C THR A 61 6.32 -3.35 -1.86
N SER A 62 6.56 -3.41 -3.17
CA SER A 62 5.72 -4.09 -4.12
C SER A 62 6.54 -4.52 -5.33
N ASN A 63 6.00 -5.29 -6.25
CA ASN A 63 6.67 -5.63 -7.51
C ASN A 63 7.13 -4.37 -8.30
N PRO A 64 8.01 -4.51 -9.32
CA PRO A 64 8.59 -3.36 -10.02
C PRO A 64 7.58 -2.34 -10.53
N SER A 65 6.47 -2.80 -11.11
CA SER A 65 5.40 -1.92 -11.62
C SER A 65 4.69 -1.21 -10.49
N GLY A 66 4.23 -1.93 -9.45
CA GLY A 66 3.52 -1.32 -8.33
C GLY A 66 4.37 -0.30 -7.57
N SER A 67 5.64 -0.62 -7.32
CA SER A 67 6.58 0.30 -6.69
C SER A 67 6.79 1.57 -7.54
N ARG A 68 7.01 1.41 -8.85
CA ARG A 68 7.17 2.52 -9.79
C ARG A 68 5.94 3.43 -9.83
N ASP A 69 4.75 2.86 -9.90
CA ASP A 69 3.49 3.62 -9.99
C ASP A 69 3.25 4.46 -8.73
N VAL A 70 3.51 3.89 -7.55
CA VAL A 70 3.37 4.61 -6.27
C VAL A 70 4.41 5.71 -6.16
N VAL A 71 5.69 5.42 -6.43
CA VAL A 71 6.75 6.43 -6.37
C VAL A 71 6.48 7.58 -7.34
N ASN A 72 6.10 7.28 -8.58
CA ASN A 72 5.81 8.30 -9.58
C ASN A 72 4.60 9.16 -9.22
N GLY A 73 3.51 8.56 -8.72
CA GLY A 73 2.33 9.32 -8.32
C GLY A 73 2.58 10.18 -7.08
N CYS A 74 3.35 9.69 -6.11
CA CYS A 74 3.76 10.50 -4.96
C CYS A 74 4.66 11.66 -5.39
N LYS A 75 5.64 11.40 -6.27
CA LYS A 75 6.51 12.45 -6.84
C LYS A 75 5.70 13.52 -7.57
N ALA A 76 4.73 13.13 -8.40
CA ALA A 76 3.84 14.06 -9.08
C ALA A 76 2.97 14.89 -8.10
N ALA A 77 2.68 14.35 -6.93
CA ALA A 77 1.95 15.01 -5.87
C ALA A 77 2.83 15.82 -4.89
N GLY A 78 4.15 15.88 -5.11
CA GLY A 78 5.09 16.56 -4.22
C GLY A 78 5.37 15.83 -2.89
N ILE A 79 5.09 14.52 -2.83
CA ILE A 79 5.25 13.68 -1.64
C ILE A 79 6.54 12.86 -1.77
N PRO A 80 7.47 12.93 -0.79
CA PRO A 80 8.63 12.05 -0.75
C PRO A 80 8.22 10.57 -0.72
N ALA A 81 8.75 9.77 -1.64
CA ALA A 81 8.43 8.35 -1.73
C ALA A 81 9.65 7.51 -2.12
N PHE A 82 9.78 6.36 -1.47
CA PHE A 82 10.91 5.43 -1.65
C PHE A 82 10.38 4.00 -1.83
N GLY A 83 10.98 3.28 -2.76
CA GLY A 83 10.69 1.87 -3.01
C GLY A 83 11.94 1.07 -3.28
N PRO A 84 11.84 -0.27 -3.36
CA PRO A 84 12.98 -1.12 -3.64
C PRO A 84 13.63 -0.78 -4.99
N ILE A 85 14.96 -0.86 -5.03
CA ILE A 85 15.74 -0.86 -6.26
C ILE A 85 15.65 -2.27 -6.84
N TRP A 86 15.32 -2.37 -8.13
CA TRP A 86 15.21 -3.64 -8.86
C TRP A 86 16.41 -3.76 -9.79
N ASP A 87 17.55 -4.19 -9.25
CA ASP A 87 18.84 -4.32 -9.94
C ASP A 87 19.40 -5.75 -9.93
N SER A 88 18.63 -6.71 -9.39
CA SER A 88 18.92 -8.15 -9.37
C SER A 88 18.52 -8.88 -10.65
#